data_AF-A0A7K9B8R9-F1
#
_entry.id   AF-A0A7K9B8R9-F1
#
_cell.length_a   1.000
_cell.length_b   1.000
_cell.length_c   1.000
_cell.angle_alpha   90.00
_cell.angle_beta   90.00
_cell.angle_gamma   90.00
#
_symmetry.space_group_name_H-M   'P 1'
#
loop_
_entity.id
_entity.type
_entity.pdbx_description
1 polymer ?
#
loop_
_entity_poly.entity_id
_entity_poly.type
_entity_poly.pdbx_seq_one_letter_code
_entity_poly.pdbx_strand_id
1 'polypeptide(L)'
;PAPDTQSLCCHLGCRLFPNGTAHSFYEVTLNGTAFLSFHVPTATWQRRWPRQDMVAIFAHRELMKYPQTTYDLQHFLNVSCVDVLRAQTARTAGKQSSRSHTPLVLGLTLGAFSLVGMAVGIFLCTGGRC
;
A
#
# COMPACT_ATOMS: atom_id res chain seq x y z
N PRO A 1 -4.41 37.90 25.35
CA PRO A 1 -4.82 36.61 24.75
C PRO A 1 -3.72 36.06 23.85
N ALA A 2 -3.18 34.88 24.15
CA ALA A 2 -2.31 34.18 23.20
C ALA A 2 -3.12 33.89 21.92
N PRO A 3 -2.51 33.89 20.72
CA PRO A 3 -3.24 33.54 19.51
C PRO A 3 -3.74 32.09 19.63
N ASP A 4 -5.05 31.90 19.52
CA ASP A 4 -5.66 30.56 19.49
C ASP A 4 -5.04 29.79 18.33
N THR A 5 -4.26 28.75 18.65
CA THR A 5 -3.57 27.95 17.65
C THR A 5 -4.60 27.15 16.86
N GLN A 6 -4.64 27.37 15.54
CA GLN A 6 -5.48 26.60 14.61
C GLN A 6 -4.64 25.49 13.98
N SER A 7 -5.21 24.29 13.87
CA SER A 7 -4.56 23.13 13.25
C SER A 7 -5.42 22.59 12.11
N LEU A 8 -4.87 22.56 10.90
CA LEU A 8 -5.48 21.95 9.73
C LEU A 8 -4.69 20.69 9.38
N CYS A 9 -5.36 19.54 9.39
CA CYS A 9 -4.75 18.25 9.06
C CYS A 9 -5.35 17.68 7.79
N CYS A 10 -4.48 17.22 6.88
CA CYS A 10 -4.86 16.59 5.63
C CYS A 10 -4.48 15.11 5.65
N HIS A 11 -5.47 14.24 5.50
CA HIS A 11 -5.29 12.80 5.40
C HIS A 11 -5.76 12.34 4.02
N LEU A 12 -4.81 12.04 3.13
CA LEU A 12 -5.11 11.62 1.76
C LEU A 12 -4.26 10.44 1.31
N GLY A 13 -4.77 9.72 0.32
CA GLY A 13 -4.05 8.62 -0.30
C GLY A 13 -4.96 7.67 -1.07
N CYS A 14 -4.42 6.49 -1.34
CA CYS A 14 -5.12 5.40 -2.00
C CYS A 14 -4.78 4.07 -1.32
N ARG A 15 -5.69 3.11 -1.46
CA ARG A 15 -5.52 1.72 -1.05
C ARG A 15 -5.69 0.85 -2.28
N LEU A 16 -4.75 -0.06 -2.50
CA LEU A 16 -4.82 -1.09 -3.54
C LEU A 16 -5.21 -2.41 -2.89
N PHE A 17 -6.30 -3.02 -3.35
CA PHE A 17 -6.79 -4.30 -2.84
C PHE A 17 -6.24 -5.48 -3.67
N PRO A 18 -6.18 -6.70 -3.11
CA PRO A 18 -5.68 -7.89 -3.81
C PRO A 18 -6.44 -8.25 -5.09
N ASN A 19 -7.74 -7.89 -5.17
CA ASN A 19 -8.56 -8.07 -6.37
C ASN A 19 -8.25 -7.05 -7.49
N GLY A 20 -7.25 -6.18 -7.31
CA GLY A 20 -6.83 -5.16 -8.25
C GLY A 20 -7.63 -3.85 -8.19
N THR A 21 -8.71 -3.79 -7.41
CA THR A 21 -9.48 -2.55 -7.21
C THR A 21 -8.71 -1.59 -6.31
N ALA A 22 -8.97 -0.29 -6.47
CA ALA A 22 -8.37 0.75 -5.64
C ALA A 22 -9.44 1.64 -5.02
N HIS A 23 -9.17 2.13 -3.81
CA HIS A 23 -10.01 3.09 -3.12
C HIS A 23 -9.16 4.28 -2.67
N SER A 24 -9.53 5.46 -3.12
CA SER A 24 -8.82 6.71 -2.82
C SER A 24 -9.65 7.63 -1.94
N PHE A 25 -8.97 8.40 -1.10
CA PHE A 25 -9.60 9.26 -0.10
C PHE A 25 -8.78 10.55 0.08
N TYR A 26 -9.47 11.62 0.48
CA TYR A 26 -8.85 12.84 1.02
C TYR A 26 -9.84 13.49 1.98
N GLU A 27 -9.45 13.51 3.25
CA GLU A 27 -10.18 14.08 4.37
C GLU A 27 -9.36 15.22 4.98
N VAL A 28 -10.04 16.31 5.33
CA VAL A 28 -9.44 17.49 5.96
C VAL A 28 -10.15 17.71 7.29
N THR A 29 -9.38 17.86 8.36
CA THR A 29 -9.89 18.23 9.68
C THR A 29 -9.34 19.57 10.12
N LEU A 30 -10.17 20.35 10.80
CA LEU A 30 -9.81 21.62 11.42
C LEU A 30 -10.00 21.47 12.94
N ASN A 31 -8.93 21.65 13.70
CA ASN A 31 -8.88 21.42 15.15
C ASN A 31 -9.45 20.04 15.54
N GLY A 32 -9.10 19.01 14.77
CA GLY A 32 -9.56 17.63 14.97
C GLY A 32 -11.01 17.34 14.55
N THR A 33 -11.77 18.34 14.09
CA THR A 33 -13.15 18.16 13.64
C THR A 33 -13.21 18.06 12.11
N ALA A 34 -14.05 17.18 11.57
CA ALA A 34 -14.20 16.99 10.13
C ALA A 34 -14.63 18.29 9.42
N PHE A 35 -13.80 18.79 8.52
CA PHE A 35 -13.98 20.09 7.86
C PHE A 35 -14.42 19.93 6.40
N LEU A 36 -13.62 19.24 5.60
CA LEU A 36 -13.87 18.98 4.18
C LEU A 36 -13.49 17.54 3.83
N SER A 37 -14.09 17.01 2.78
CA SER A 37 -13.67 15.74 2.17
C SER A 37 -13.76 15.83 0.65
N PHE A 38 -12.87 15.17 -0.05
CA PHE A 38 -12.90 15.10 -1.51
C PHE A 38 -13.60 13.83 -1.96
N HIS A 39 -14.65 13.99 -2.76
CA HIS A 39 -15.32 12.90 -3.44
C HIS A 39 -14.60 12.60 -4.76
N VAL A 40 -13.67 11.64 -4.68
CA VAL A 40 -12.79 11.28 -5.80
C VAL A 40 -13.55 10.97 -7.09
N PRO A 41 -14.65 10.17 -7.12
CA PRO A 41 -15.30 9.81 -8.38
C PRO A 41 -15.85 11.00 -9.17
N THR A 42 -16.32 12.04 -8.49
CA THR A 42 -16.91 13.22 -9.15
C THR A 42 -15.97 14.43 -9.18
N ALA A 43 -14.75 14.29 -8.66
CA ALA A 43 -13.80 15.38 -8.51
C ALA A 43 -14.35 16.61 -7.74
N THR A 44 -15.20 16.37 -6.73
CA THR A 44 -15.85 17.46 -5.98
C THR A 44 -15.48 17.47 -4.51
N TRP A 45 -15.46 18.65 -3.91
CA TRP A 45 -15.32 18.82 -2.47
C TRP A 45 -16.68 18.76 -1.77
N GLN A 46 -16.70 18.19 -0.58
CA GLN A 46 -17.87 18.09 0.28
C GLN A 46 -17.58 18.76 1.61
N ARG A 47 -18.52 19.56 2.10
CA ARG A 47 -18.45 20.17 3.42
C ARG A 47 -18.87 19.15 4.48
N ARG A 48 -18.06 18.99 5.52
CA ARG A 48 -18.28 18.03 6.61
C ARG A 48 -18.52 18.71 7.96
N TRP A 49 -18.24 20.00 8.07
CA TRP A 49 -18.35 20.74 9.32
C TRP A 49 -19.82 20.85 9.81
N PRO A 50 -20.08 20.65 11.11
CA PRO A 50 -21.42 20.74 11.68
C PRO A 50 -21.80 22.21 11.92
N ARG A 51 -22.15 22.94 10.84
CA ARG A 51 -22.92 24.22 10.75
C ARG A 51 -22.67 24.90 9.40
N GLN A 52 -23.44 25.95 9.07
CA GLN A 52 -23.15 26.88 7.96
C GLN A 52 -21.94 27.76 8.28
N ASP A 53 -20.78 27.12 8.46
CA ASP A 53 -19.54 27.82 8.74
C ASP A 53 -19.06 28.56 7.49
N MET A 54 -18.88 29.87 7.59
CA MET A 54 -18.46 30.72 6.48
C MET A 54 -17.07 30.34 5.95
N VAL A 55 -16.18 29.85 6.82
CA VAL A 55 -14.84 29.40 6.43
C VAL A 55 -14.93 28.13 5.60
N ALA A 56 -15.80 27.18 5.98
CA ALA A 56 -16.04 25.98 5.19
C ALA A 56 -16.68 26.29 3.82
N ILE A 57 -17.59 27.27 3.77
CA ILE A 57 -18.19 27.75 2.52
C ILE A 57 -17.14 28.39 1.61
N PHE A 58 -16.32 29.28 2.17
CA PHE A 58 -15.25 29.96 1.44
C PHE A 58 -14.22 28.96 0.90
N ALA A 59 -13.70 28.07 1.75
CA ALA A 59 -12.73 27.06 1.36
C ALA A 59 -13.28 26.14 0.26
N HIS A 60 -14.52 25.66 0.40
CA HIS A 60 -15.17 24.87 -0.65
C HIS A 60 -15.25 25.64 -1.98
N ARG A 61 -15.64 26.92 -1.96
CA ARG A 61 -15.73 27.74 -3.17
C ARG A 61 -14.38 27.89 -3.86
N GLU A 62 -13.32 28.20 -3.10
CA GLU A 62 -11.97 28.34 -3.65
C GLU A 62 -11.43 27.01 -4.20
N LEU A 63 -11.68 25.89 -3.50
CA LEU A 63 -11.25 24.56 -3.96
C LEU A 63 -12.00 24.09 -5.22
N MET A 64 -13.24 24.53 -5.43
CA MET A 64 -14.02 24.20 -6.63
C MET A 64 -13.70 25.10 -7.83
N LYS A 65 -12.88 26.15 -7.67
CA LYS A 65 -12.59 27.13 -8.72
C LYS A 65 -11.55 26.67 -9.73
N TYR A 66 -10.66 25.76 -9.34
CA TYR A 66 -9.47 25.43 -10.10
C TYR A 66 -9.43 23.94 -10.48
N PRO A 67 -8.96 23.59 -11.71
CA PRO A 67 -8.76 22.20 -12.10
C PRO A 67 -7.71 21.49 -11.24
N GLN A 68 -6.71 22.23 -10.74
CA GLN A 68 -5.64 21.70 -9.88
C GLN A 68 -6.17 21.09 -8.58
N THR A 69 -7.21 21.70 -8.01
CA THR A 69 -7.85 21.26 -6.76
C THR A 69 -9.04 20.34 -7.00
N THR A 70 -9.35 20.00 -8.26
CA THR A 70 -10.45 19.10 -8.63
C THR A 70 -9.93 17.96 -9.51
N TYR A 71 -9.85 18.15 -10.82
CA TYR A 71 -9.49 17.12 -11.79
C TYR A 71 -8.05 16.63 -11.64
N ASP A 72 -7.07 17.51 -11.43
CA ASP A 72 -5.67 17.08 -11.28
C ASP A 72 -5.50 16.33 -9.96
N LEU A 73 -6.19 16.77 -8.91
CA LEU A 73 -6.23 16.06 -7.63
C LEU A 73 -6.90 14.68 -7.75
N GLN A 74 -7.99 14.58 -8.52
CA GLN A 74 -8.62 13.30 -8.84
C GLN A 74 -7.65 12.38 -9.59
N HIS A 75 -6.96 12.91 -10.60
CA HIS A 75 -5.96 12.15 -11.36
C HIS A 75 -4.84 11.65 -10.47
N PHE A 76 -4.29 12.52 -9.62
CA PHE A 76 -3.26 12.14 -8.65
C PHE A 76 -3.72 10.99 -7.74
N LEU A 77 -4.91 11.09 -7.16
CA LEU A 77 -5.44 10.11 -6.21
C LEU A 77 -5.83 8.78 -6.88
N ASN A 78 -6.40 8.82 -8.10
CA ASN A 78 -6.96 7.64 -8.76
C ASN A 78 -5.97 6.94 -9.71
N VAL A 79 -4.96 7.67 -10.19
CA VAL A 79 -3.96 7.16 -11.13
C VAL A 79 -2.60 7.14 -10.46
N SER A 80 -2.00 8.31 -10.20
CA SER A 80 -0.60 8.41 -9.78
C SER A 80 -0.33 7.66 -8.46
N CYS A 81 -1.18 7.84 -7.45
CA CYS A 81 -1.06 7.13 -6.19
C CYS A 81 -1.17 5.61 -6.37
N VAL A 82 -2.13 5.16 -7.17
CA VAL A 82 -2.38 3.73 -7.40
C VAL A 82 -1.21 3.10 -8.15
N ASP A 83 -0.64 3.81 -9.12
CA ASP A 83 0.51 3.34 -9.89
C ASP A 83 1.77 3.21 -9.02
N VAL A 84 1.96 4.12 -8.05
CA VAL A 84 3.01 3.98 -7.04
C VAL A 84 2.84 2.69 -6.23
N LEU A 85 1.61 2.39 -5.76
CA LEU A 85 1.34 1.16 -5.00
C LEU A 85 1.51 -0.11 -5.86
N ARG A 86 1.10 -0.08 -7.13
CA ARG A 86 1.29 -1.19 -8.08
C ARG A 86 2.77 -1.46 -8.30
N ALA A 87 3.56 -0.41 -8.54
CA ALA A 87 5.00 -0.54 -8.76
C ALA A 87 5.73 -1.12 -7.55
N GLN A 88 5.35 -0.71 -6.33
CA GLN A 88 5.90 -1.29 -5.11
C GLN A 88 5.54 -2.76 -4.94
N THR A 89 4.27 -3.12 -5.15
CA THR A 89 3.79 -4.51 -5.08
C THR A 89 4.52 -5.42 -6.07
N ALA A 90 4.73 -4.95 -7.31
CA ALA A 90 5.48 -5.69 -8.32
C ALA A 90 6.95 -5.89 -7.93
N ARG A 91 7.61 -4.87 -7.37
CA ARG A 91 8.98 -4.98 -6.85
C ARG A 91 9.09 -5.99 -5.71
N THR A 92 8.14 -5.98 -4.76
CA THR A 92 8.14 -6.94 -3.66
C THR A 92 7.88 -8.37 -4.12
N ALA A 93 6.97 -8.56 -5.07
CA ALA A 93 6.70 -9.86 -5.67
C ALA A 93 7.94 -10.42 -6.40
N GLY A 94 8.63 -9.58 -7.19
CA GLY A 94 9.89 -9.96 -7.84
C GLY A 94 10.99 -10.34 -6.84
N LYS A 95 11.09 -9.60 -5.71
CA LYS A 95 12.05 -9.90 -4.64
C LYS A 95 11.73 -11.21 -3.91
N GLN A 96 10.45 -11.53 -3.70
CA GLN A 96 10.04 -12.81 -3.11
C GLN A 96 10.29 -13.99 -4.06
N SER A 97 9.99 -13.85 -5.36
CA SER A 97 10.30 -14.86 -6.38
C SER A 97 11.79 -15.18 -6.43
N SER A 98 12.65 -14.16 -6.31
CA SER A 98 14.11 -14.33 -6.25
C SER A 98 14.62 -15.04 -4.99
N ARG A 99 13.88 -15.00 -3.86
CA ARG A 99 14.28 -15.61 -2.58
C ARG A 99 13.66 -17.00 -2.40
N SER A 100 13.70 -17.81 -3.44
CA SER A 100 13.30 -19.22 -3.39
C SER A 100 14.39 -20.03 -2.69
N HIS A 101 14.11 -20.53 -1.48
CA HIS A 101 14.97 -21.46 -0.73
C HIS A 101 14.79 -22.93 -1.17
N THR A 102 13.78 -23.19 -2.01
CA THR A 102 13.42 -24.49 -2.56
C THR A 102 14.60 -25.22 -3.23
N PRO A 103 15.44 -24.60 -4.09
CA PRO A 103 16.59 -25.30 -4.69
C PRO A 103 17.64 -25.72 -3.65
N LEU A 104 17.81 -24.92 -2.59
CA LEU A 104 18.80 -25.19 -1.54
C LEU A 104 18.34 -26.38 -0.68
N VAL A 105 17.05 -26.42 -0.32
CA VAL A 105 16.45 -27.56 0.40
C VAL A 105 16.49 -28.83 -0.44
N LEU A 106 16.15 -28.74 -1.74
CA LEU A 106 16.20 -29.89 -2.65
C LEU A 106 17.62 -30.45 -2.79
N GLY A 107 18.63 -29.56 -2.90
CA GLY A 107 20.03 -29.95 -2.95
C GLY A 107 20.49 -30.64 -1.66
N LEU A 108 20.06 -30.13 -0.50
CA LEU A 108 20.42 -30.69 0.81
C LEU A 108 19.81 -32.08 1.03
N THR A 109 18.56 -32.30 0.61
CA THR A 109 17.92 -33.61 0.73
C THR A 109 18.53 -34.63 -0.23
N LEU A 110 18.71 -34.27 -1.51
CA LEU A 110 19.37 -35.15 -2.50
C LEU A 110 20.80 -35.51 -2.08
N GLY A 111 21.56 -34.55 -1.56
CA GLY A 111 22.91 -34.78 -1.04
C GLY A 111 22.93 -35.75 0.15
N ALA A 112 22.03 -35.58 1.11
CA ALA A 112 21.92 -36.48 2.27
C ALA A 112 21.57 -37.92 1.86
N PHE A 113 20.61 -38.10 0.95
CA PHE A 113 20.25 -39.43 0.43
C PHE A 113 21.41 -40.11 -0.30
N SER A 114 22.21 -39.33 -1.04
CA SER A 114 23.38 -39.85 -1.77
C SER A 114 24.46 -40.37 -0.81
N LEU A 115 24.73 -39.64 0.29
CA LEU A 115 25.66 -40.06 1.32
C LEU A 115 25.20 -41.33 2.04
N VAL A 116 23.91 -41.44 2.37
CA VAL A 116 23.34 -42.64 2.98
C VAL A 116 23.45 -43.84 2.02
N GLY A 117 23.11 -43.66 0.75
CA GLY A 117 23.23 -44.72 -0.27
C GLY A 117 24.67 -45.22 -0.43
N MET A 118 25.64 -44.31 -0.47
CA MET A 118 27.07 -44.65 -0.47
C MET A 118 27.47 -45.47 0.77
N ALA A 119 27.08 -45.03 1.97
CA ALA A 119 27.41 -45.73 3.21
C ALA A 119 26.84 -47.15 3.25
N VAL A 120 25.58 -47.32 2.85
CA VAL A 120 24.93 -48.64 2.75
C VAL A 120 25.62 -49.53 1.71
N GLY A 121 25.97 -48.98 0.55
CA GLY A 121 26.70 -49.71 -0.50
C GLY A 121 28.05 -50.22 0.00
N ILE A 122 28.81 -49.37 0.70
CA ILE A 122 30.09 -49.76 1.31
C ILE A 122 29.86 -50.88 2.33
N PHE A 123 28.90 -50.73 3.24
CA PHE A 123 28.58 -51.75 4.25
C PHE A 123 28.21 -53.12 3.64
N LEU A 124 27.48 -53.12 2.52
CA LEU A 124 27.12 -54.34 1.82
C LEU A 124 28.31 -54.95 1.07
N CYS A 125 29.16 -54.12 0.44
CA CYS A 125 30.33 -54.58 -0.31
C CYS A 125 31.48 -55.06 0.58
N THR A 126 31.66 -54.51 1.78
CA THR A 126 32.70 -54.95 2.73
C THR A 126 32.29 -56.13 3.59
N GLY A 127 31.05 -56.64 3.43
CA GLY A 127 30.58 -57.85 4.08
C GLY A 127 30.21 -57.60 5.55
N GLY A 128 28.93 -57.30 5.78
CA GLY A 128 28.33 -57.38 7.11
C GLY A 128 28.37 -58.82 7.63
N ARG A 129 29.42 -59.16 8.39
CA ARG A 129 29.42 -60.27 9.33
C ARG A 129 29.59 -59.71 10.75
N CYS A 130 28.46 -59.80 11.46
CA CYS A 130 28.24 -59.60 12.90
C CYS A 130 28.40 -58.19 13.46
#